data_AF-A0A8R1EAQ8-F1
#
_entry.id   AF-A0A8R1EAQ8-F1
#
_cell.length_a   1.000
_cell.length_b   1.000
_cell.length_c   1.000
_cell.angle_alpha   90.00
_cell.angle_beta   90.00
_cell.angle_gamma   90.00
#
_symmetry.space_group_name_H-M   'P 1'
#
loop_
_entity.id
_entity.type
_entity.pdbx_description
1 polymer ?
#
loop_
_entity_poly.entity_id
_entity_poly.type
_entity_poly.pdbx_seq_one_letter_code
_entity_poly.pdbx_strand_id
1 'polypeptide(L)'
;MDSAHSIYTILPPPANSPPTVLRYSEGLLSIKLLASPMLSYPKYLQTSKRSKALFRYGTLNKSLSIVNNSRLTSLDLPSLVKSNGKLEIVNNPVLNLRSQCSTFHSAFFNRRSVSGNEFDCGCDLIVPFKWSSVKNFPTGCVVLYGNLVLEGSAPPVEVLYRMSAVTKLYGNLEVKQTNLETLGFLQNLEEIESGT
;
A
#
# COMPACT_ATOMS: atom_id res chain seq x y z
N MET A 1 -4.75 37.72 36.53
CA MET A 1 -3.66 37.85 37.52
C MET A 1 -3.73 36.64 38.43
N ASP A 2 -2.83 35.67 38.47
CA ASP A 2 -1.73 35.23 37.62
C ASP A 2 -1.50 33.79 38.09
N SER A 3 -1.49 32.79 37.20
CA SER A 3 -1.13 31.42 37.56
C SER A 3 0.29 31.14 37.10
N ALA A 4 1.17 30.93 38.08
CA ALA A 4 2.58 30.65 37.90
C ALA A 4 2.82 29.39 37.07
N HIS A 5 3.67 29.51 36.04
CA HIS A 5 4.28 28.39 35.34
C HIS A 5 5.47 27.87 36.15
N SER A 6 5.48 26.57 36.49
CA SER A 6 6.70 25.86 36.89
C SER A 6 7.20 25.01 35.73
N ILE A 7 8.38 25.33 35.23
CA ILE A 7 9.11 24.58 34.20
C ILE A 7 9.95 23.50 34.89
N TYR A 8 9.64 22.22 34.64
CA TYR A 8 10.52 21.12 35.03
C TYR A 8 11.44 20.75 33.86
N THR A 9 12.75 20.85 34.10
CA THR A 9 13.80 20.42 33.16
C THR A 9 14.02 18.92 33.36
N ILE A 10 13.69 18.10 32.37
CA ILE A 10 13.94 16.65 32.42
C ILE A 10 15.32 16.37 31.80
N LEU A 11 16.27 15.94 32.64
CA LEU A 11 17.59 15.47 32.23
C LEU A 11 17.48 14.20 31.36
N PRO A 12 18.32 14.04 30.32
CA PRO A 12 18.33 12.83 29.51
C PRO A 12 18.84 11.62 30.30
N PRO A 13 18.31 10.41 30.03
CA PRO A 13 18.74 9.20 30.72
C PRO A 13 20.16 8.79 30.30
N PRO A 14 20.91 8.11 31.20
CA PRO A 14 22.29 7.69 30.94
C PRO A 14 22.37 6.62 29.83
N ALA A 15 23.49 6.63 29.09
CA ALA A 15 23.70 5.94 27.82
C ALA A 15 23.61 4.39 27.83
N ASN A 16 23.28 3.74 28.96
CA ASN A 16 23.35 2.29 29.14
C ASN A 16 22.13 1.68 29.87
N SER A 17 20.92 2.25 29.74
CA SER A 17 19.70 1.61 30.26
C SER A 17 19.17 0.48 29.35
N PRO A 18 18.58 -0.59 29.92
CA PRO A 18 18.08 -1.74 29.14
C PRO A 18 16.91 -1.36 28.21
N PRO A 19 16.70 -2.11 27.12
CA PRO A 19 15.70 -1.78 26.10
C PRO A 19 14.28 -1.81 26.68
N THR A 20 13.62 -0.65 26.64
CA THR A 20 12.22 -0.49 27.03
C THR A 20 11.30 -1.19 26.03
N VAL A 21 10.60 -2.23 26.49
CA VAL A 21 9.52 -2.88 25.76
C VAL A 21 8.31 -1.95 25.72
N LEU A 22 7.94 -1.45 24.54
CA LEU A 22 6.74 -0.65 24.37
C LEU A 22 5.53 -1.55 24.09
N ARG A 23 4.62 -1.63 25.08
CA ARG A 23 3.23 -2.04 24.88
C ARG A 23 2.46 -0.82 24.35
N TYR A 24 1.61 -0.99 23.35
CA TYR A 24 0.72 0.09 22.92
C TYR A 24 -0.75 -0.31 23.02
N SER A 25 -1.42 0.40 23.92
CA SER A 25 -2.86 0.58 24.05
C SER A 25 -3.21 1.96 23.48
N GLU A 26 -4.35 2.06 22.78
CA GLU A 26 -5.14 3.28 22.58
C GLU A 26 -4.42 4.52 21.98
N GLY A 27 -4.83 4.91 20.76
CA GLY A 27 -4.54 6.25 20.22
C GLY A 27 -3.39 6.32 19.23
N LEU A 28 -3.62 7.09 18.15
CA LEU A 28 -2.75 7.44 17.01
C LEU A 28 -1.36 6.78 16.87
N LEU A 29 -1.10 6.20 15.70
CA LEU A 29 0.17 6.44 15.04
C LEU A 29 0.02 6.58 13.53
N SER A 30 0.20 7.82 13.06
CA SER A 30 0.64 8.14 11.71
C SER A 30 2.13 7.81 11.62
N ILE A 31 2.54 6.84 10.80
CA ILE A 31 3.95 6.71 10.44
C ILE A 31 4.15 7.46 9.13
N LYS A 32 4.44 8.76 9.26
CA LYS A 32 4.93 9.58 8.15
C LYS A 32 6.46 9.42 8.12
N LEU A 33 6.96 8.49 7.31
CA LEU A 33 8.39 8.40 7.01
C LEU A 33 8.74 9.50 5.99
N LEU A 34 9.01 10.71 6.49
CA LEU A 34 9.60 11.76 5.66
C LEU A 34 11.12 11.56 5.63
N ALA A 35 11.64 11.10 4.50
CA ALA A 35 13.04 11.22 4.17
C ALA A 35 13.26 12.55 3.43
N SER A 36 13.80 13.56 4.12
CA SER A 36 14.41 14.73 3.49
C SER A 36 15.77 15.02 4.14
N PRO A 37 16.77 15.44 3.37
CA PRO A 37 18.08 15.79 3.89
C PRO A 37 18.04 17.21 4.49
N MET A 38 18.72 17.35 5.62
CA MET A 38 19.02 18.61 6.31
C MET A 38 17.91 19.20 7.21
N LEU A 39 18.35 19.45 8.46
CA LEU A 39 17.78 20.23 9.56
C LEU A 39 16.88 19.49 10.59
N SER A 40 17.53 19.25 11.73
CA SER A 40 17.10 18.99 13.13
C SER A 40 15.70 18.43 13.44
N TYR A 41 15.71 17.16 13.89
CA TYR A 41 14.85 16.46 14.86
C TYR A 41 13.37 16.88 15.05
N PRO A 42 12.47 15.87 15.05
CA PRO A 42 12.19 15.17 16.31
C PRO A 42 12.53 13.67 16.24
N LYS A 43 12.74 13.07 17.43
CA LYS A 43 13.30 11.72 17.66
C LYS A 43 12.63 10.63 16.82
N TYR A 44 13.41 10.19 15.84
CA TYR A 44 13.15 9.09 14.91
C TYR A 44 13.15 7.74 15.62
N LEU A 45 12.33 6.81 15.14
CA LEU A 45 12.65 5.38 15.20
C LEU A 45 14.06 5.21 14.61
N GLN A 46 15.06 5.00 15.46
CA GLN A 46 16.39 4.62 15.01
C GLN A 46 16.30 3.22 14.40
N THR A 47 16.30 3.17 13.07
CA THR A 47 16.56 1.93 12.35
C THR A 47 18.07 1.72 12.30
N SER A 48 18.58 0.98 13.29
CA SER A 48 19.95 0.48 13.30
C SER A 48 20.09 -0.61 12.23
N LYS A 49 21.01 -0.39 11.28
CA LYS A 49 21.63 -1.34 10.33
C LYS A 49 20.87 -2.68 10.14
N ARG A 50 20.03 -2.75 9.09
CA ARG A 50 19.04 -3.80 8.72
C ARG A 50 17.64 -3.56 9.33
N SER A 51 16.92 -2.61 8.76
CA SER A 51 15.61 -2.16 9.26
C SER A 51 14.50 -3.17 8.97
N LYS A 52 14.17 -4.01 9.96
CA LYS A 52 12.96 -4.82 9.96
C LYS A 52 11.88 -4.07 10.76
N ALA A 53 10.84 -3.57 10.10
CA ALA A 53 9.66 -3.06 10.81
C ALA A 53 8.84 -4.25 11.33
N LEU A 54 8.47 -4.26 12.61
CA LEU A 54 7.73 -5.35 13.25
C LEU A 54 6.48 -4.78 13.94
N PHE A 55 5.30 -5.25 13.54
CA PHE A 55 4.01 -4.86 14.13
C PHE A 55 3.38 -6.07 14.85
N ARG A 56 2.90 -5.89 16.09
CA ARG A 56 2.29 -6.96 16.91
C ARG A 56 0.80 -6.69 17.14
N TYR A 57 -0.04 -7.67 16.77
CA TYR A 57 -1.47 -7.90 16.99
C TYR A 57 -2.45 -6.70 17.02
N GLY A 58 -3.46 -6.74 16.13
CA GLY A 58 -4.69 -5.92 16.22
C GLY A 58 -5.41 -5.76 14.88
N THR A 59 -6.74 -5.58 14.92
CA THR A 59 -7.49 -5.05 13.77
C THR A 59 -7.00 -3.61 13.53
N LEU A 60 -6.40 -3.34 12.38
CA LEU A 60 -6.08 -1.97 12.00
C LEU A 60 -7.38 -1.25 11.60
N ASN A 61 -8.00 -0.51 12.51
CA ASN A 61 -9.07 0.46 12.18
C ASN A 61 -8.54 1.71 11.45
N LYS A 62 -7.27 1.68 11.01
CA LYS A 62 -6.52 2.80 10.44
C LYS A 62 -5.71 2.33 9.24
N SER A 63 -5.36 3.29 8.38
CA SER A 63 -4.56 3.05 7.19
C SER A 63 -3.08 2.84 7.52
N LEU A 64 -2.40 1.98 6.77
CA LEU A 64 -0.94 1.82 6.79
C LEU A 64 -0.37 2.54 5.56
N SER A 65 0.58 3.47 5.74
CA SER A 65 1.22 4.21 4.65
C SER A 65 2.74 4.13 4.76
N ILE A 66 3.41 3.67 3.70
CA ILE A 66 4.86 3.55 3.54
C ILE A 66 5.21 4.09 2.16
N VAL A 67 5.62 5.36 2.10
CA VAL A 67 5.79 6.07 0.83
C VAL A 67 7.18 6.69 0.72
N ASN A 68 7.80 6.63 -0.47
CA ASN A 68 9.06 7.29 -0.81
C ASN A 68 10.29 6.87 0.03
N ASN A 69 10.37 5.61 0.46
CA ASN A 69 11.55 5.10 1.19
C ASN A 69 12.54 4.46 0.22
N SER A 70 13.59 5.19 -0.14
CA SER A 70 14.62 4.75 -1.11
C SER A 70 15.52 3.60 -0.64
N ARG A 71 15.49 3.25 0.66
CA ARG A 71 16.39 2.25 1.27
C ARG A 71 15.67 1.12 2.01
N LEU A 72 14.34 1.15 2.07
CA LEU A 72 13.58 0.14 2.79
C LEU A 72 13.52 -1.13 1.95
N THR A 73 14.16 -2.21 2.41
CA THR A 73 14.28 -3.45 1.60
C THR A 73 13.24 -4.50 1.92
N SER A 74 12.72 -4.49 3.15
CA SER A 74 11.83 -5.54 3.64
C SER A 74 10.83 -4.99 4.64
N LEU A 75 9.65 -5.59 4.66
CA LEU A 75 8.57 -5.30 5.60
C LEU A 75 8.09 -6.62 6.19
N ASP A 76 7.93 -6.71 7.50
CA ASP A 76 7.39 -7.91 8.15
C ASP A 76 6.18 -7.57 9.01
N LEU A 77 5.04 -8.16 8.67
CA LEU A 77 3.75 -7.88 9.30
C LEU A 77 3.06 -9.18 9.72
N PRO A 78 3.72 -10.05 10.50
CA PRO A 78 3.27 -11.42 10.73
C PRO A 78 1.98 -11.50 11.55
N SER A 79 1.65 -10.44 12.29
CA SER A 79 0.43 -10.37 13.10
C SER A 79 -0.70 -9.59 12.43
N LEU A 80 -0.50 -9.06 11.21
CA LEU A 80 -1.54 -8.33 10.51
C LEU A 80 -2.49 -9.32 9.83
N VAL A 81 -3.64 -9.55 10.45
CA VAL A 81 -4.64 -10.49 9.93
C VAL A 81 -5.82 -9.75 9.29
N LYS A 82 -6.19 -8.58 9.82
CA LYS A 82 -7.34 -7.80 9.35
C LYS A 82 -7.10 -6.30 9.49
N SER A 83 -7.58 -5.53 8.53
CA SER A 83 -7.66 -4.07 8.62
C SER A 83 -9.00 -3.57 8.08
N ASN A 84 -9.58 -2.55 8.72
CA ASN A 84 -10.68 -1.76 8.17
C ASN A 84 -10.18 -0.47 7.50
N GLY A 85 -8.88 -0.16 7.57
CA GLY A 85 -8.24 0.98 6.91
C GLY A 85 -7.74 0.70 5.49
N LYS A 86 -7.00 1.65 4.91
CA LYS A 86 -6.38 1.52 3.58
C LYS A 86 -4.90 1.16 3.68
N LEU A 87 -4.38 0.45 2.69
CA LEU A 87 -2.94 0.23 2.52
C LEU A 87 -2.39 1.18 1.45
N GLU A 88 -1.27 1.81 1.73
CA GLU A 88 -0.52 2.60 0.77
C GLU A 88 0.96 2.24 0.89
N ILE A 89 1.51 1.56 -0.10
CA ILE A 89 2.95 1.25 -0.18
C ILE A 89 3.45 1.68 -1.55
N VAL A 90 3.91 2.92 -1.65
CA VAL A 90 4.17 3.57 -2.94
C VAL A 90 5.60 4.10 -3.03
N ASN A 91 6.26 3.89 -4.16
CA ASN A 91 7.59 4.43 -4.45
C ASN A 91 8.68 4.05 -3.42
N ASN A 92 8.78 2.77 -3.06
CA ASN A 92 9.89 2.26 -2.24
C ASN A 92 10.75 1.34 -3.12
N PRO A 93 11.67 1.88 -3.95
CA PRO A 93 12.23 1.20 -5.12
C PRO A 93 13.04 -0.07 -4.84
N VAL A 94 13.49 -0.27 -3.60
CA VAL A 94 14.22 -1.48 -3.18
C VAL A 94 13.41 -2.38 -2.25
N LEU A 95 12.12 -2.10 -2.06
CA LEU A 95 11.24 -2.85 -1.17
C LEU A 95 10.63 -4.05 -1.89
N ASN A 96 10.91 -5.24 -1.40
CA ASN A 96 10.33 -6.48 -1.91
C ASN A 96 9.12 -6.89 -1.08
N LEU A 97 7.91 -6.92 -1.67
CA LEU A 97 6.67 -7.26 -0.98
C LEU A 97 6.20 -8.70 -1.22
N ARG A 98 6.99 -9.54 -1.90
CA ARG A 98 6.59 -10.88 -2.32
C ARG A 98 6.02 -11.72 -1.17
N SER A 99 6.65 -11.68 -0.01
CA SER A 99 6.22 -12.43 1.18
C SER A 99 4.95 -11.88 1.85
N GLN A 100 4.52 -10.67 1.52
CA GLN A 100 3.39 -9.99 2.15
C GLN A 100 2.13 -10.01 1.27
N CYS A 101 2.20 -10.55 0.05
CA CYS A 101 1.08 -10.49 -0.90
C CYS A 101 -0.20 -11.15 -0.38
N SER A 102 -0.08 -12.33 0.22
CA SER A 102 -1.22 -13.02 0.86
C SER A 102 -1.79 -12.19 2.02
N THR A 103 -0.93 -11.70 2.91
CA THR A 103 -1.32 -10.83 4.03
C THR A 103 -2.07 -9.59 3.55
N PHE A 104 -1.57 -8.92 2.51
CA PHE A 104 -2.20 -7.71 1.99
C PHE A 104 -3.52 -7.97 1.29
N HIS A 105 -3.59 -9.04 0.51
CA HIS A 105 -4.84 -9.46 -0.11
C HIS A 105 -5.91 -9.75 0.95
N SER A 106 -5.61 -10.56 1.97
CA SER A 106 -6.58 -10.89 3.03
C SER A 106 -6.93 -9.71 3.93
N ALA A 107 -5.97 -8.86 4.29
CA ALA A 107 -6.20 -7.78 5.25
C ALA A 107 -6.85 -6.54 4.63
N PHE A 108 -6.54 -6.22 3.36
CA PHE A 108 -6.95 -4.97 2.71
C PHE A 108 -7.80 -5.19 1.46
N PHE A 109 -7.67 -6.34 0.79
CA PHE A 109 -8.34 -6.63 -0.47
C PHE A 109 -8.12 -5.49 -1.50
N ASN A 110 -9.17 -4.79 -1.92
CA ASN A 110 -9.14 -3.67 -2.87
C ASN A 110 -8.94 -2.29 -2.21
N ARG A 111 -8.79 -2.21 -0.89
CA ARG A 111 -8.54 -0.95 -0.15
C ARG A 111 -7.06 -0.63 -0.08
N ARG A 112 -6.36 -0.77 -1.21
CA ARG A 112 -4.89 -0.68 -1.27
C ARG A 112 -4.41 0.14 -2.47
N SER A 113 -3.19 0.64 -2.36
CA SER A 113 -2.40 1.23 -3.43
C SER A 113 -0.94 0.80 -3.22
N VAL A 114 -0.45 -0.08 -4.08
CA VAL A 114 0.89 -0.67 -3.99
C VAL A 114 1.53 -0.60 -5.36
N SER A 115 2.49 0.31 -5.51
CA SER A 115 3.14 0.57 -6.79
C SER A 115 4.53 1.15 -6.62
N GLY A 116 5.41 0.90 -7.59
CA GLY A 116 6.74 1.52 -7.61
C GLY A 116 7.67 0.96 -6.53
N ASN A 117 7.47 -0.30 -6.14
CA ASN A 117 8.39 -1.03 -5.28
C ASN A 117 9.24 -2.01 -6.12
N GLU A 118 10.24 -2.65 -5.53
CA GLU A 118 11.04 -3.67 -6.23
C GLU A 118 10.15 -4.83 -6.70
N PHE A 119 9.17 -5.19 -5.86
CA PHE A 119 8.16 -6.18 -6.20
C PHE A 119 6.81 -5.78 -5.61
N ASP A 120 5.81 -5.65 -6.47
CA ASP A 120 4.42 -5.37 -6.13
C ASP A 120 3.56 -6.64 -6.18
N CYS A 121 2.50 -6.68 -5.38
CA CYS A 121 1.57 -7.81 -5.32
C CYS A 121 0.42 -7.61 -6.31
N GLY A 122 0.72 -7.70 -7.61
CA GLY A 122 -0.23 -7.34 -8.67
C GLY A 122 -0.24 -5.84 -8.96
N CYS A 123 -1.17 -5.39 -9.80
CA CYS A 123 -1.33 -3.99 -10.16
C CYS A 123 -2.64 -3.45 -9.62
N ASP A 124 -2.59 -2.26 -9.05
CA ASP A 124 -3.77 -1.54 -8.58
C ASP A 124 -4.33 -0.65 -9.71
N LEU A 125 -5.64 -0.73 -9.96
CA LEU A 125 -6.33 0.21 -10.83
C LEU A 125 -6.38 1.60 -10.20
N ILE A 126 -6.12 2.62 -11.01
CA ILE A 126 -6.41 4.01 -10.63
C ILE A 126 -7.93 4.17 -10.64
N VAL A 127 -8.51 4.54 -9.49
CA VAL A 127 -9.96 4.68 -9.31
C VAL A 127 -10.38 6.15 -9.42
N PRO A 128 -11.46 6.48 -10.16
CA PRO A 128 -12.21 5.59 -11.04
C PRO A 128 -11.40 5.21 -12.28
N PHE A 129 -11.60 3.97 -12.77
CA PHE A 129 -10.99 3.54 -14.02
C PHE A 129 -11.42 4.45 -15.16
N LYS A 130 -10.47 4.79 -16.04
CA LYS A 130 -10.72 5.59 -17.25
C LYS A 130 -9.95 4.96 -18.39
N TRP A 131 -10.51 4.93 -19.59
CA TRP A 131 -9.81 4.44 -20.78
C TRP A 131 -8.43 5.07 -21.00
N SER A 132 -8.25 6.34 -20.60
CA SER A 132 -6.97 7.04 -20.69
C SER A 132 -5.88 6.42 -19.80
N SER A 133 -6.21 5.67 -18.75
CA SER A 133 -5.23 4.99 -17.88
C SER A 133 -4.67 3.72 -18.52
N VAL A 134 -5.37 3.09 -19.47
CA VAL A 134 -4.93 1.83 -20.11
C VAL A 134 -3.59 2.00 -20.83
N LYS A 135 -3.34 3.18 -21.42
CA LYS A 135 -2.07 3.48 -22.10
C LYS A 135 -0.86 3.33 -21.18
N ASN A 136 -1.03 3.64 -19.90
CA ASN A 136 0.01 3.57 -18.89
C ASN A 136 -0.09 2.30 -18.03
N PHE A 137 -0.97 1.36 -18.41
CA PHE A 137 -1.13 0.11 -17.68
C PHE A 137 0.15 -0.73 -17.79
N PRO A 138 0.65 -1.29 -16.68
CA PRO A 138 1.86 -2.12 -16.69
C PRO A 138 1.70 -3.32 -17.62
N THR A 139 2.67 -3.53 -18.50
CA THR A 139 2.73 -4.75 -19.32
C THR A 139 3.04 -5.95 -18.43
N GLY A 140 2.33 -7.06 -18.64
CA GLY A 140 2.58 -8.30 -17.88
C GLY A 140 1.92 -8.35 -16.50
N CYS A 141 0.94 -7.47 -16.24
CA CYS A 141 0.15 -7.55 -15.02
C CYS A 141 -0.69 -8.84 -14.99
N VAL A 142 -0.38 -9.77 -14.10
CA VAL A 142 -1.10 -11.05 -13.98
C VAL A 142 -2.30 -10.94 -13.04
N VAL A 143 -2.17 -10.17 -11.96
CA VAL A 143 -3.19 -10.00 -10.93
C VAL A 143 -3.58 -8.53 -10.87
N LEU A 144 -4.86 -8.24 -11.05
CA LEU A 144 -5.41 -6.90 -11.06
C LEU A 144 -6.26 -6.65 -9.81
N TYR A 145 -5.99 -5.57 -9.09
CA TYR A 145 -6.79 -5.12 -7.94
C TYR A 145 -7.60 -3.88 -8.30
N GLY A 146 -8.88 -3.89 -7.92
CA GLY A 146 -9.79 -2.77 -8.11
C GLY A 146 -10.95 -3.10 -9.05
N ASN A 147 -11.92 -2.18 -9.13
CA ASN A 147 -13.10 -2.36 -9.95
C ASN A 147 -12.82 -1.89 -11.38
N LEU A 148 -12.97 -2.81 -12.34
CA LEU A 148 -12.82 -2.57 -13.76
C LEU A 148 -14.18 -2.21 -14.36
N VAL A 149 -14.42 -0.92 -14.57
CA VAL A 149 -15.65 -0.40 -15.17
C VAL A 149 -15.35 0.05 -16.60
N LEU A 150 -15.82 -0.72 -17.57
CA LEU A 150 -15.66 -0.46 -18.99
C LEU A 150 -16.85 0.36 -19.50
N GLU A 151 -16.68 1.67 -19.55
CA GLU A 151 -17.75 2.63 -19.86
C GLU A 151 -17.29 3.72 -20.84
N GLY A 152 -18.15 4.07 -21.80
CA GLY A 152 -17.88 5.08 -22.82
C GLY A 152 -17.11 4.53 -24.03
N SER A 153 -16.54 5.45 -24.81
CA SER A 153 -15.83 5.11 -26.05
C SER A 153 -14.47 4.47 -25.75
N ALA A 154 -14.32 3.21 -26.10
CA ALA A 154 -13.11 2.43 -25.91
C ALA A 154 -11.99 2.87 -26.87
N PRO A 155 -10.72 2.79 -26.44
CA PRO A 155 -9.58 3.01 -27.31
C PRO A 155 -9.41 1.85 -28.31
N PRO A 156 -8.53 2.00 -29.32
CA PRO A 156 -8.19 0.90 -30.23
C PRO A 156 -7.75 -0.35 -29.49
N VAL A 157 -8.11 -1.52 -30.02
CA VAL A 157 -7.90 -2.83 -29.35
C VAL A 157 -6.44 -3.11 -29.04
N GLU A 158 -5.51 -2.56 -29.84
CA GLU A 158 -4.06 -2.67 -29.64
C GLU A 158 -3.62 -2.08 -28.30
N VAL A 159 -4.31 -1.03 -27.83
CA VAL A 159 -4.07 -0.43 -26.51
C VAL A 159 -4.60 -1.35 -25.41
N LEU A 160 -5.73 -2.02 -25.66
CA LEU A 160 -6.41 -2.88 -24.70
C LEU A 160 -5.64 -4.17 -24.42
N TYR A 161 -4.89 -4.71 -25.39
CA TYR A 161 -4.07 -5.91 -25.21
C TYR A 161 -2.98 -5.79 -24.13
N ARG A 162 -2.72 -4.59 -23.58
CA ARG A 162 -1.90 -4.44 -22.36
C ARG A 162 -2.46 -5.19 -21.16
N MET A 163 -3.77 -5.43 -21.15
CA MET A 163 -4.45 -6.19 -20.11
C MET A 163 -4.53 -7.69 -20.42
N SER A 164 -3.97 -8.15 -21.53
CA SER A 164 -4.09 -9.56 -21.93
C SER A 164 -3.36 -10.52 -21.00
N ALA A 165 -2.42 -10.05 -20.18
CA ALA A 165 -1.73 -10.89 -19.20
C ALA A 165 -2.55 -11.12 -17.91
N VAL A 166 -3.64 -10.36 -17.72
CA VAL A 166 -4.45 -10.44 -16.49
C VAL A 166 -5.16 -11.77 -16.48
N THR A 167 -4.89 -12.58 -15.45
CA THR A 167 -5.57 -13.85 -15.20
C THR A 167 -6.50 -13.81 -14.01
N LYS A 168 -6.29 -12.87 -13.08
CA LYS A 168 -7.14 -12.68 -11.91
C LYS A 168 -7.53 -11.22 -11.72
N LEU A 169 -8.81 -10.99 -11.44
CA LEU A 169 -9.37 -9.71 -11.05
C LEU A 169 -9.91 -9.79 -9.62
N TYR A 170 -9.27 -9.06 -8.71
CA TYR A 170 -9.75 -8.82 -7.35
C TYR A 170 -10.55 -7.51 -7.30
N GLY A 171 -11.85 -7.63 -7.57
CA GLY A 171 -12.79 -6.52 -7.71
C GLY A 171 -13.99 -6.91 -8.58
N ASN A 172 -14.68 -5.90 -9.11
CA ASN A 172 -15.83 -6.10 -9.99
C ASN A 172 -15.46 -5.80 -11.45
N LEU A 173 -16.00 -6.57 -12.39
CA LEU A 173 -16.01 -6.23 -13.81
C LEU A 173 -17.42 -5.75 -14.19
N GLU A 174 -17.52 -4.52 -14.66
CA GLU A 174 -18.76 -3.92 -15.17
C GLU A 174 -18.54 -3.46 -16.60
N VAL A 175 -19.44 -3.83 -17.52
CA VAL A 175 -19.41 -3.39 -18.93
C VAL A 175 -20.72 -2.70 -19.23
N LYS A 176 -20.68 -1.40 -19.50
CA LYS A 176 -21.88 -0.60 -19.70
C LYS A 176 -21.62 0.55 -20.65
N GLN A 177 -22.64 0.95 -21.41
CA GLN A 177 -22.62 2.18 -22.20
C GLN A 177 -21.31 2.38 -23.02
N THR A 178 -20.85 1.32 -23.69
CA THR A 178 -19.58 1.30 -24.43
C THR A 178 -19.77 0.78 -25.85
N ASN A 179 -18.84 1.11 -26.74
CA ASN A 179 -18.78 0.65 -28.13
C ASN A 179 -17.89 -0.60 -28.31
N LEU A 180 -17.49 -1.27 -27.22
CA LEU A 180 -16.76 -2.53 -27.29
C LEU A 180 -17.61 -3.62 -27.97
N GLU A 181 -17.08 -4.21 -29.03
CA GLU A 181 -17.67 -5.39 -29.67
C GLU A 181 -17.23 -6.69 -29.01
N THR A 182 -16.09 -6.68 -28.29
CA THR A 182 -15.48 -7.86 -27.70
C THR A 182 -14.68 -7.54 -26.44
N LEU A 183 -14.61 -8.52 -25.54
CA LEU A 183 -13.71 -8.53 -24.38
C LEU A 183 -12.46 -9.38 -24.63
N GLY A 184 -12.13 -9.69 -25.89
CA GLY A 184 -10.98 -10.54 -26.25
C GLY A 184 -9.62 -10.04 -25.75
N PHE A 185 -9.51 -8.76 -25.37
CA PHE A 185 -8.32 -8.23 -24.70
C PHE A 185 -8.14 -8.74 -23.25
N LEU A 186 -9.18 -9.36 -22.65
CA LEU A 186 -9.15 -10.08 -21.37
C LEU A 186 -9.16 -11.61 -21.57
N GLN A 187 -8.71 -12.12 -22.71
CA GLN A 187 -8.78 -13.56 -23.06
C GLN A 187 -8.17 -14.53 -22.03
N ASN A 188 -7.22 -14.07 -21.20
CA ASN A 188 -6.59 -14.90 -20.18
C ASN A 188 -7.22 -14.74 -18.79
N LEU A 189 -8.28 -13.94 -18.63
CA LEU A 189 -8.95 -13.75 -17.36
C LEU A 189 -9.68 -15.05 -16.97
N GLU A 190 -9.22 -15.68 -15.89
CA GLU A 190 -9.71 -16.97 -15.39
C GLU A 190 -10.58 -16.80 -14.14
N GLU A 191 -10.28 -15.81 -13.30
CA GLU A 191 -10.89 -15.68 -11.97
C GLU A 191 -11.29 -14.22 -11.69
N ILE A 192 -12.51 -14.03 -11.18
CA ILE A 192 -12.98 -12.77 -10.62
C ILE A 192 -13.44 -13.06 -9.19
N GLU A 193 -12.80 -12.42 -8.22
CA GLU A 193 -13.22 -12.44 -6.83
C GLU A 193 -13.64 -11.02 -6.44
N SER A 194 -14.88 -10.88 -5.99
CA SER A 194 -15.39 -9.63 -5.41
C SER A 194 -15.30 -9.70 -3.90
N GLY A 195 -14.74 -8.65 -3.30
CA GLY A 195 -14.69 -8.52 -1.84
C GLY A 195 -16.07 -8.17 -1.31
N THR A 196 -16.53 -8.92 -0.30
CA THR A 196 -17.75 -8.64 0.47
C THR A 196 -17.57 -7.47 1.44
#